data_AF-A0AAW8KVX7-F1
#
_entry.id   AF-A0AAW8KVX7-F1
#
_cell.length_a   1.000
_cell.length_b   1.000
_cell.length_c   1.000
_cell.angle_alpha   90.00
_cell.angle_beta   90.00
_cell.angle_gamma   90.00
#
_symmetry.space_group_name_H-M   'P 1'
#
loop_
_entity.id
_entity.type
_entity.pdbx_description
1 polymer ?
#
loop_
_entity_poly.entity_id
_entity_poly.type
_entity_poly.pdbx_seq_one_letter_code
_entity_poly.pdbx_strand_id
1 'polypeptide(L)' 'TIDASYCDQATDRDFCALIEHELYHIGVERDEDGDPLISEMTGLPKHYLAGHDVEEFVGVVKRWGADESVKRLIEVAK' A
#
# COMPACT_ATOMS: atom_id res chain seq x y z
N THR A 1 -10.71 3.73 4.20
CA THR A 1 -11.89 2.87 3.99
C THR A 1 -11.97 2.55 2.53
N ILE A 2 -12.37 1.33 2.16
CA ILE A 2 -12.39 0.90 0.77
C ILE A 2 -13.76 1.13 0.17
N ASP A 3 -13.80 1.57 -1.09
CA ASP A 3 -15.04 1.83 -1.80
C ASP A 3 -15.84 0.54 -2.04
N ALA A 4 -17.05 0.47 -1.48
CA ALA A 4 -17.88 -0.73 -1.55
C ALA A 4 -18.38 -1.02 -2.97
N SER A 5 -18.60 0.01 -3.79
CA SER A 5 -19.07 -0.16 -5.16
C SER A 5 -17.99 -0.73 -6.08
N TYR A 6 -16.73 -0.36 -5.83
CA TYR A 6 -15.58 -1.01 -6.46
C TYR A 6 -15.46 -2.46 -6.01
N CYS A 7 -15.52 -2.74 -4.71
CA CYS A 7 -15.38 -4.10 -4.17
C CYS A 7 -16.41 -5.08 -4.72
N ASP A 8 -17.65 -4.63 -4.97
CA ASP A 8 -18.72 -5.45 -5.56
C ASP A 8 -18.42 -5.89 -7.00
N GLN A 9 -17.63 -5.10 -7.73
CA GLN A 9 -17.27 -5.34 -9.13
C GLN A 9 -15.85 -5.90 -9.30
N ALA A 10 -15.03 -5.84 -8.25
CA ALA A 10 -13.64 -6.27 -8.29
C ALA A 10 -13.55 -7.80 -8.43
N THR A 11 -12.60 -8.26 -9.24
CA THR A 11 -12.21 -9.67 -9.17
C THR A 11 -11.50 -9.93 -7.84
N ASP A 12 -11.50 -11.19 -7.37
CA ASP A 12 -10.75 -11.56 -6.15
C ASP A 12 -9.28 -11.10 -6.20
N ARG A 13 -8.68 -11.16 -7.39
CA ARG A 13 -7.31 -10.70 -7.63
C ARG A 13 -7.18 -9.19 -7.41
N ASP A 14 -8.07 -8.40 -8.00
CA ASP A 14 -7.99 -6.93 -7.93
C ASP A 14 -8.35 -6.43 -6.53
N PHE A 15 -9.32 -7.08 -5.87
CA PHE A 15 -9.63 -6.82 -4.47
C PHE A 15 -8.42 -7.11 -3.58
N CYS A 16 -7.74 -8.26 -3.75
CA CYS A 16 -6.55 -8.57 -2.98
C CYS A 16 -5.39 -7.59 -3.25
N ALA A 17 -5.20 -7.17 -4.50
CA ALA A 17 -4.20 -6.15 -4.84
C ALA A 17 -4.52 -4.81 -4.18
N LEU A 18 -5.80 -4.42 -4.12
CA LEU A 18 -6.25 -3.22 -3.41
C LEU A 18 -6.05 -3.34 -1.89
N ILE A 19 -6.34 -4.49 -1.28
CA ILE A 19 -6.03 -4.70 0.15
C ILE A 19 -4.53 -4.52 0.38
N GLU A 20 -3.68 -5.10 -0.46
CA GLU A 20 -2.24 -4.98 -0.30
C GLU A 20 -1.75 -3.54 -0.48
N HIS A 21 -2.28 -2.81 -1.46
CA HIS A 21 -2.06 -1.37 -1.64
C HIS A 21 -2.40 -0.59 -0.36
N GLU A 22 -3.60 -0.78 0.20
CA GLU A 22 -4.03 -0.05 1.39
C GLU A 22 -3.21 -0.43 2.64
N LEU A 23 -2.67 -1.64 2.71
CA LEU A 23 -1.78 -2.06 3.79
C LEU A 23 -0.41 -1.36 3.76
N TYR A 24 0.07 -0.91 2.59
CA TYR A 24 1.29 -0.10 2.51
C TYR A 24 1.13 1.27 3.18
N HIS A 25 -0.10 1.76 3.35
CA HIS A 25 -0.36 3.01 4.07
C HIS A 25 -0.21 2.89 5.58
N ILE A 26 0.02 1.68 6.12
CA ILE A 26 0.23 1.49 7.56
C ILE A 26 1.72 1.67 7.86
N GLY A 27 2.09 2.90 8.23
CA GLY A 27 3.42 3.23 8.72
C GLY A 27 3.55 3.02 10.23
N VAL A 28 4.77 2.79 10.71
CA VAL A 28 5.11 2.77 12.15
C VAL A 28 5.97 3.98 12.46
N GLU A 29 5.55 4.80 13.44
CA GLU A 29 6.33 5.96 13.89
C GLU A 29 7.64 5.50 14.52
N ARG A 30 8.73 6.20 14.22
CA ARG A 30 10.08 5.88 14.72
C ARG A 30 10.75 7.13 15.30
N ASP A 31 11.62 6.93 16.27
CA ASP A 31 12.50 7.99 16.80
C ASP A 31 13.71 8.24 15.89
N GLU A 32 14.63 9.09 16.34
CA GLU A 32 15.84 9.47 15.60
C GLU A 32 16.83 8.31 15.39
N ASP A 33 16.80 7.31 16.28
CA ASP A 33 17.62 6.10 16.19
C ASP A 33 16.95 5.02 15.32
N GLY A 34 15.69 5.25 14.92
CA GLY A 34 14.91 4.37 14.07
C GLY A 34 14.11 3.33 14.86
N ASP A 35 14.05 3.41 16.19
CA ASP A 35 13.27 2.49 17.01
C ASP A 35 11.77 2.85 16.99
N PRO A 36 10.85 1.86 17.00
CA PRO A 36 9.42 2.13 17.01
C PRO A 36 8.99 2.92 18.24
N LEU A 37 8.25 4.00 18.05
CA LEU A 37 7.61 4.71 19.16
C LEU A 37 6.47 3.86 19.72
N ILE A 38 6.56 3.49 20.99
CA ILE A 38 5.53 2.67 21.67
C ILE A 38 4.52 3.58 22.37
N SER A 39 3.24 3.25 22.24
CA SER A 39 2.16 3.89 22.99
C SER A 39 2.17 3.42 24.44
N GLU A 40 2.30 4.35 25.40
CA GLU A 40 2.23 4.03 26.83
C GLU A 40 0.87 3.45 27.24
N MET A 41 -0.21 3.80 26.54
CA MET A 41 -1.56 3.33 26.86
C MET A 41 -1.81 1.89 26.40
N THR A 42 -1.27 1.49 25.25
CA THR A 42 -1.58 0.19 24.62
C THR A 42 -0.41 -0.79 24.65
N GLY A 43 0.82 -0.32 24.88
CA GLY A 43 2.04 -1.12 24.77
C GLY A 43 2.37 -1.56 23.34
N LEU A 44 1.70 -0.99 22.33
CA LEU A 44 1.90 -1.31 20.91
C LEU A 44 2.59 -0.17 20.16
N PRO A 45 3.22 -0.43 19.00
CA PRO A 45 3.78 0.62 18.15
C PRO A 45 2.72 1.66 17.77
N LYS A 46 3.13 2.92 17.74
CA LYS A 46 2.35 4.01 17.16
C LYS A 46 2.40 3.87 15.66
N HIS A 47 1.23 3.90 15.05
CA HIS A 47 1.09 3.82 13.60
C HIS A 47 0.64 5.17 13.05
N TYR A 48 1.05 5.47 11.83
CA TYR A 48 0.60 6.62 11.08
C TYR A 48 0.13 6.18 9.69
N LEU A 49 -0.64 7.05 9.03
CA LEU A 49 -1.03 6.84 7.65
C LEU A 49 0.08 7.35 6.74
N ALA A 50 0.85 6.44 6.17
CA ALA A 50 1.83 6.76 5.13
C ALA A 50 1.10 7.26 3.88
N GLY A 51 1.78 8.10 3.11
CA GLY A 51 1.30 8.47 1.78
C GLY A 51 1.70 7.41 0.76
N HIS A 52 1.16 7.52 -0.45
CA HIS A 52 1.68 6.75 -1.58
C HIS A 52 3.17 7.04 -1.79
N ASP A 53 3.93 5.99 -2.04
CA ASP A 53 5.32 6.08 -2.44
C ASP A 53 5.65 5.09 -3.56
N VAL A 54 6.88 5.16 -4.06
CA VAL A 54 7.33 4.28 -5.15
C VAL A 54 7.49 2.84 -4.69
N GLU A 55 7.81 2.59 -3.42
CA GLU A 55 7.99 1.25 -2.88
C GLU A 55 6.65 0.49 -2.83
N GLU A 56 5.58 1.16 -2.42
CA GLU A 56 4.20 0.67 -2.51
C GLU A 56 3.86 0.24 -3.94
N PHE A 57 4.01 1.16 -4.90
CA PHE A 57 3.72 0.89 -6.30
C PHE A 57 4.53 -0.29 -6.84
N VAL A 58 5.85 -0.31 -6.58
CA VAL A 58 6.74 -1.39 -7.01
C VAL A 58 6.34 -2.72 -6.34
N GLY A 59 5.98 -2.70 -5.06
CA GLY A 59 5.53 -3.86 -4.31
C GLY A 59 4.28 -4.50 -4.93
N VAL A 60 3.25 -3.69 -5.16
CA VAL A 60 1.99 -4.13 -5.78
C VAL A 60 2.24 -4.66 -7.20
N VAL A 61 2.94 -3.91 -8.05
CA VAL A 61 3.21 -4.32 -9.45
C VAL A 61 4.10 -5.57 -9.50
N LYS A 62 5.08 -5.71 -8.60
CA LYS A 62 5.96 -6.88 -8.57
C LYS A 62 5.20 -8.17 -8.22
N ARG A 63 4.24 -8.09 -7.29
CA ARG A 63 3.47 -9.27 -6.86
C ARG A 63 2.30 -9.58 -7.78
N TRP A 64 1.53 -8.56 -8.15
CA TRP A 64 0.29 -8.74 -8.90
C TRP A 64 0.51 -8.63 -10.41
N GLY A 65 1.52 -7.91 -10.86
CA GLY A 65 1.82 -7.66 -12.27
C GLY A 65 1.24 -6.35 -12.77
N ALA A 66 1.85 -5.81 -13.83
CA ALA A 66 1.44 -4.56 -14.45
C ALA A 66 0.04 -4.66 -15.09
N ASP A 67 -0.82 -3.68 -14.80
CA ASP A 67 -2.07 -3.48 -15.52
C ASP A 67 -1.83 -2.82 -16.90
N GLU A 68 -2.90 -2.65 -17.69
CA GLU A 68 -2.81 -2.03 -19.02
C GLU A 68 -2.31 -0.58 -19.00
N SER A 69 -2.58 0.17 -17.94
CA SER A 69 -2.09 1.54 -17.79
C SER A 69 -0.58 1.55 -17.50
N VAL A 70 -0.11 0.67 -16.61
CA VAL A 70 1.33 0.49 -16.34
C VAL A 70 2.06 -0.04 -17.56
N LYS A 71 1.47 -0.98 -18.32
CA LYS A 71 2.03 -1.45 -19.59
C LYS A 71 2.18 -0.32 -20.61
N ARG A 72 1.16 0.54 -20.75
CA ARG A 72 1.24 1.74 -21.60
C ARG A 72 2.33 2.71 -21.13
N LEU A 73 2.51 2.90 -19.82
CA LEU A 73 3.62 3.70 -19.28
C LEU A 73 4.99 3.13 -19.70
N ILE A 74 5.14 1.81 -19.67
CA ILE A 74 6.37 1.13 -20.12
C ILE A 74 6.58 1.32 -21.63
N GLU A 75 5.53 1.28 -22.44
CA GLU A 75 5.62 1.46 -23.89
C GLU A 75 6.07 2.88 -24.29
N VAL A 76 5.56 3.91 -23.62
CA VAL A 76 5.93 5.30 -23.92
C VAL A 76 7.30 5.70 -23.35
N ALA A 77 7.84 4.92 -22.40
CA ALA A 77 9.17 5.13 -21.84
C ALA A 77 10.31 4.52 -22.68
N LYS A 78 9.98 3.81 -23.77
CA LYS A 78 10.95 3.30 -24.76
C LYS A 78 11.32 4.37 -25.78
#